data_AF-A0AAJ6JHQ8-F1
#
_entry.id   AF-A0AAJ6JHQ8-F1
#
_cell.length_a   1.000
_cell.length_b   1.000
_cell.length_c   1.000
_cell.angle_alpha   90.00
_cell.angle_beta   90.00
_cell.angle_gamma   90.00
#
_symmetry.space_group_name_H-M   'P 1'
#
loop_
_entity.id
_entity.type
_entity.pdbx_description
1 polymer ?
#
loop_
_entity_poly.entity_id
_entity_poly.type
_entity_poly.pdbx_seq_one_letter_code
_entity_poly.pdbx_strand_id
1 'polypeptide(L)'
;MAKPPRIILTPFFRPRDEDAEEQQMYVAGFVDEEDEAWGTLIPLEAEMVEQAVMGHQTFGVWCNSDGRIQPQPTSDGLFEHLLEKGQLKETPLDELVAEAIEEGRNEPNDDILDMFETLHERLVRAASAVADEIARRTR
;
A
#
# COMPACT_ATOMS: atom_id res chain seq x y z
N MET A 1 4.15 45.09 -36.18
CA MET A 1 3.83 43.65 -36.27
C MET A 1 3.03 43.28 -35.02
N ALA A 2 1.83 42.73 -35.19
CA ALA A 2 1.05 42.26 -34.05
C ALA A 2 1.77 41.06 -33.42
N LYS A 3 1.84 41.03 -32.08
CA LYS A 3 2.38 39.86 -31.37
C LYS A 3 1.44 38.68 -31.67
N PRO A 4 1.95 37.50 -32.04
CA PRO A 4 1.08 36.35 -32.27
C PRO A 4 0.24 36.07 -31.02
N PRO A 5 -1.00 35.58 -31.17
CA PRO A 5 -1.87 35.29 -30.05
C PRO A 5 -1.15 34.35 -29.07
N ARG A 6 -1.22 34.68 -27.79
CA ARG A 6 -0.61 33.87 -26.73
C ARG A 6 -1.54 32.69 -26.45
N ILE A 7 -1.11 31.50 -26.82
CA ILE A 7 -1.77 30.27 -26.40
C ILE A 7 -1.40 30.03 -24.92
N ILE A 8 -2.41 29.78 -24.09
CA ILE A 8 -2.23 29.37 -22.70
C ILE A 8 -2.36 27.85 -22.67
N LEU A 9 -1.35 27.20 -22.12
CA LEU A 9 -1.30 25.75 -21.99
C LEU A 9 -1.32 25.37 -20.51
N THR A 10 -2.21 24.46 -20.15
CA THR A 10 -2.36 23.95 -18.79
C THR A 10 -1.85 22.52 -18.74
N PRO A 11 -0.90 22.18 -17.84
CA PRO A 11 -0.46 20.80 -17.69
C PRO A 11 -1.58 19.92 -17.13
N PHE A 12 -1.68 18.68 -17.59
CA PHE A 12 -2.62 17.70 -17.07
C PHE A 12 -1.94 16.34 -16.84
N PHE A 13 -2.57 15.54 -15.98
CA PHE A 13 -2.28 14.13 -15.75
C PHE A 13 -3.61 13.39 -15.56
N ARG A 14 -3.92 12.41 -16.41
CA ARG A 14 -5.19 11.67 -16.34
C ARG A 14 -5.02 10.21 -16.81
N PRO A 15 -5.97 9.32 -16.46
CA PRO A 15 -6.05 7.98 -17.03
C PRO A 15 -6.06 8.04 -18.56
N ARG A 16 -5.40 7.07 -19.23
CA ARG A 16 -5.48 6.99 -20.68
C ARG A 16 -6.85 6.54 -21.17
N ASP A 17 -7.47 5.64 -20.41
CA ASP A 17 -8.79 5.09 -20.67
C ASP A 17 -9.67 5.37 -19.45
N GLU A 18 -10.53 6.37 -19.54
CA GLU A 18 -11.33 6.82 -18.39
C GLU A 18 -12.36 5.77 -17.94
N ASP A 19 -12.72 4.82 -18.81
CA ASP A 19 -13.76 3.80 -18.54
C ASP A 19 -13.19 2.43 -18.14
N ALA A 20 -11.86 2.27 -18.12
CA ALA A 20 -11.23 0.99 -17.78
C ALA A 20 -11.37 0.66 -16.28
N GLU A 21 -11.81 -0.58 -15.98
CA GLU A 21 -11.89 -1.10 -14.62
C GLU A 21 -10.51 -1.17 -13.94
N GLU A 22 -9.46 -1.48 -14.70
CA GLU A 22 -8.07 -1.46 -14.27
C GLU A 22 -7.23 -0.59 -15.19
N GLN A 23 -6.60 0.43 -14.61
CA GLN A 23 -5.79 1.37 -15.35
C GLN A 23 -4.42 0.76 -15.65
N GLN A 24 -4.12 0.60 -16.94
CA GLN A 24 -2.81 0.11 -17.40
C GLN A 24 -1.84 1.26 -17.69
N MET A 25 -2.37 2.44 -18.05
CA MET A 25 -1.57 3.59 -18.44
C MET A 25 -2.21 4.91 -18.04
N TYR A 26 -1.36 5.85 -17.66
CA TYR A 26 -1.66 7.26 -17.50
C TYR A 26 -1.01 8.08 -18.62
N VAL A 27 -1.50 9.29 -18.81
CA VAL A 27 -0.93 10.23 -19.77
C VAL A 27 -0.73 11.59 -19.12
N ALA A 28 0.44 12.17 -19.33
CA ALA A 28 0.75 13.55 -18.98
C ALA A 28 0.95 14.39 -20.24
N GLY A 29 0.52 15.64 -20.21
CA GLY A 29 0.64 16.55 -21.34
C GLY A 29 0.18 17.96 -21.02
N PHE A 30 -0.10 18.73 -22.06
CA PHE A 30 -0.70 20.05 -21.95
C PHE A 30 -2.03 20.07 -22.71
N VAL A 31 -3.00 20.81 -22.20
CA VAL A 31 -4.22 21.17 -22.91
C VAL A 31 -4.28 22.68 -23.11
N ASP A 32 -4.97 23.14 -24.15
CA ASP A 32 -5.30 24.54 -24.33
C ASP A 32 -6.61 24.94 -23.61
N GLU A 33 -7.14 26.12 -23.94
CA GLU A 33 -8.37 26.64 -23.33
C GLU A 33 -9.64 25.87 -23.75
N GLU A 34 -9.57 25.05 -24.80
CA GLU A 34 -10.66 24.22 -25.32
C GLU A 34 -10.54 22.75 -24.84
N ASP A 35 -9.61 22.46 -23.91
CA ASP A 35 -9.24 21.12 -23.44
C ASP A 35 -8.63 20.22 -24.53
N GLU A 36 -8.15 20.81 -25.64
CA GLU A 36 -7.50 20.05 -26.71
C GLU A 36 -6.04 19.76 -26.34
N ALA A 37 -5.65 18.48 -26.42
CA ALA A 37 -4.29 18.05 -26.13
C ALA A 37 -3.28 18.68 -27.09
N TRP A 38 -2.28 19.36 -26.53
CA TRP A 38 -1.30 20.13 -27.28
C TRP A 38 0.10 19.54 -27.14
N GLY A 39 0.71 19.17 -28.27
CA GLY A 39 2.07 18.63 -28.33
C GLY A 39 2.15 17.12 -28.04
N THR A 40 3.33 16.65 -27.64
CA THR A 40 3.58 15.23 -27.36
C THR A 40 2.99 14.83 -26.02
N LEU A 41 2.16 13.80 -26.04
CA LEU A 41 1.66 13.13 -24.85
C LEU A 41 2.72 12.16 -24.32
N ILE A 42 2.95 12.19 -23.01
CA ILE A 42 3.90 11.31 -22.33
C ILE A 42 3.11 10.13 -21.75
N PRO A 43 3.23 8.91 -22.31
CA PRO A 43 2.64 7.72 -21.72
C PRO A 43 3.42 7.34 -20.47
N LEU A 44 2.69 6.96 -19.42
CA LEU A 44 3.23 6.53 -18.15
C LEU A 44 2.57 5.20 -17.78
N GLU A 45 3.36 4.14 -17.67
CA GLU A 45 2.86 2.83 -17.23
C GLU A 45 2.30 2.95 -15.81
N ALA A 46 1.13 2.34 -15.55
CA ALA A 46 0.47 2.42 -14.24
C ALA A 46 1.38 1.93 -13.12
N GLU A 47 2.10 0.81 -13.33
CA GLU A 47 3.06 0.28 -12.37
C GLU A 47 4.13 1.32 -11.98
N MET A 48 4.66 2.08 -12.93
CA MET A 48 5.67 3.10 -12.65
C MET A 48 5.10 4.29 -11.87
N VAL A 49 3.86 4.68 -12.19
CA VAL A 49 3.14 5.74 -11.46
C VAL A 49 2.87 5.28 -10.03
N GLU A 50 2.35 4.07 -9.86
CA GLU A 50 2.09 3.47 -8.56
C GLU A 50 3.37 3.37 -7.74
N GLN A 51 4.46 2.85 -8.30
CA GLN A 51 5.76 2.79 -7.63
C GLN A 51 6.27 4.17 -7.23
N ALA A 52 6.12 5.19 -8.08
CA ALA A 52 6.54 6.55 -7.76
C ALA A 52 5.68 7.15 -6.62
N VAL A 53 4.36 6.92 -6.65
CA VAL A 53 3.43 7.41 -5.62
C VAL A 53 3.68 6.69 -4.29
N MET A 54 3.80 5.35 -4.31
CA MET A 54 4.05 4.52 -3.13
C MET A 54 5.46 4.76 -2.56
N GLY A 55 6.46 4.99 -3.41
CA GLY A 55 7.85 5.22 -3.01
C GLY A 55 8.08 6.50 -2.19
N HIS A 56 7.15 7.45 -2.25
CA HIS A 56 7.16 8.66 -1.42
C HIS A 56 6.33 8.52 -0.13
N GLN A 57 5.74 7.36 0.11
CA GLN A 57 4.90 7.11 1.27
C GLN A 57 5.58 6.15 2.24
N THR A 58 5.41 6.44 3.53
CA THR A 58 5.80 5.51 4.59
C THR A 58 4.55 4.81 5.11
N PHE A 59 4.59 3.49 5.08
CA PHE A 59 3.57 2.63 5.68
C PHE A 59 4.08 2.14 7.03
N GLY A 60 3.27 2.34 8.06
CA GLY A 60 3.38 1.59 9.30
C GLY A 60 2.75 0.21 9.16
N VAL A 61 2.98 -0.64 10.15
CA VAL A 61 2.28 -1.92 10.29
C VAL A 61 1.35 -1.80 11.48
N TRP A 62 0.07 -2.09 11.27
CA TRP A 62 -0.96 -2.06 12.30
C TRP A 62 -1.48 -3.47 12.57
N CYS A 63 -1.77 -3.78 13.84
CA CYS A 63 -2.42 -5.03 14.24
C CYS A 63 -3.78 -4.72 14.86
N ASN A 64 -4.85 -5.23 14.25
CA ASN A 64 -6.22 -5.11 14.73
C ASN A 64 -6.43 -5.93 16.02
N SER A 65 -7.51 -5.61 16.75
CA SER A 65 -7.79 -6.27 18.03
C SER A 65 -8.15 -7.75 17.89
N ASP A 66 -8.50 -8.20 16.69
CA ASP A 66 -8.75 -9.61 16.35
C ASP A 66 -7.50 -10.34 15.83
N GLY A 67 -6.33 -9.68 15.83
CA GLY A 67 -5.05 -10.27 15.45
C GLY A 67 -4.71 -10.23 13.96
N ARG A 68 -5.46 -9.47 13.15
CA ARG A 68 -5.13 -9.22 11.74
C ARG A 68 -4.12 -8.09 11.59
N ILE A 69 -3.12 -8.28 10.75
CA ILE A 69 -2.03 -7.34 10.52
C ILE A 69 -2.16 -6.75 9.11
N GLN A 70 -2.01 -5.43 8.99
CA GLN A 70 -2.10 -4.72 7.71
C GLN A 70 -1.15 -3.52 7.62
N PRO A 71 -0.74 -3.12 6.40
CA PRO A 71 -0.05 -1.86 6.19
C PRO A 71 -1.00 -0.67 6.43
N GLN A 72 -0.47 0.41 7.00
CA GLN A 72 -1.20 1.64 7.26
C GLN A 72 -0.38 2.85 6.77
N PRO A 73 -0.83 3.61 5.75
CA PRO A 73 -0.15 4.83 5.34
C PRO A 73 -0.28 5.90 6.43
N THR A 74 0.65 6.84 6.43
CA THR A 74 0.65 7.96 7.41
C THR A 74 -0.52 8.94 7.20
N SER A 75 -1.14 8.93 6.01
CA SER A 75 -2.28 9.79 5.69
C SER A 75 -3.60 9.05 5.92
N ASP A 76 -4.43 9.56 6.83
CA ASP A 76 -5.74 9.00 7.14
C ASP A 76 -6.66 8.96 5.91
N GLY A 77 -6.67 10.01 5.09
CA GLY A 77 -7.49 10.05 3.87
C GLY A 77 -7.06 9.03 2.82
N LEU A 78 -5.75 8.74 2.72
CA LEU A 78 -5.27 7.66 1.85
C LEU A 78 -5.61 6.28 2.42
N PHE A 79 -5.49 6.11 3.74
CA PHE A 79 -5.88 4.86 4.39
C PHE A 79 -7.34 4.52 4.13
N GLU A 80 -8.26 5.47 4.33
CA GLU A 80 -9.69 5.30 4.05
C GLU A 80 -9.92 4.92 2.59
N HIS A 81 -9.27 5.62 1.65
CA HIS A 81 -9.40 5.34 0.23
C HIS A 81 -8.94 3.92 -0.15
N LEU A 82 -7.76 3.51 0.32
CA LEU A 82 -7.21 2.17 0.03
C LEU A 82 -8.03 1.07 0.71
N LEU A 83 -8.57 1.35 1.90
CA LEU A 83 -9.45 0.44 2.63
C LEU A 83 -10.77 0.23 1.90
N GLU A 84 -11.43 1.30 1.44
CA GLU A 84 -12.67 1.23 0.64
C GLU A 84 -12.48 0.45 -0.67
N LYS A 85 -11.29 0.54 -1.26
CA LYS A 85 -10.91 -0.19 -2.47
C LYS A 85 -10.46 -1.62 -2.21
N GLY A 86 -10.36 -2.06 -0.95
CA GLY A 86 -9.88 -3.40 -0.60
C GLY A 86 -8.41 -3.64 -0.97
N GLN A 87 -7.62 -2.57 -1.08
CA GLN A 87 -6.22 -2.62 -1.51
C GLN A 87 -5.24 -2.80 -0.35
N LEU A 88 -5.71 -2.76 0.90
CA LEU A 88 -4.93 -3.09 2.08
C LEU A 88 -5.16 -4.55 2.45
N LYS A 89 -4.20 -5.42 2.10
CA LYS A 89 -4.27 -6.84 2.47
C LYS A 89 -4.11 -6.99 3.99
N GLU A 90 -5.13 -7.57 4.62
CA GLU A 90 -5.04 -8.05 6.00
C GLU A 90 -4.52 -9.49 6.03
N THR A 91 -3.50 -9.76 6.86
CA THR A 91 -2.97 -11.11 7.08
C THR A 91 -3.10 -11.47 8.56
N PRO A 92 -3.77 -12.58 8.92
CA PRO A 92 -3.82 -13.07 10.28
C PRO A 92 -2.43 -13.34 10.88
N LEU A 93 -2.24 -13.01 12.15
CA LEU A 93 -0.97 -13.23 12.85
C LEU A 93 -0.51 -14.70 12.82
N ASP A 94 -1.42 -15.65 12.93
CA ASP A 94 -1.13 -17.08 12.88
C ASP A 94 -0.64 -17.52 11.49
N GLU A 95 -1.16 -16.93 10.42
CA GLU A 95 -0.66 -17.15 9.06
C GLU A 95 0.77 -16.61 8.91
N LEU A 96 1.06 -15.39 9.40
CA LEU A 96 2.42 -14.85 9.37
C LEU A 96 3.43 -15.70 10.16
N VAL A 97 3.00 -16.27 11.29
CA VAL A 97 3.83 -17.21 12.07
C VAL A 97 4.08 -18.49 11.28
N ALA A 98 3.07 -19.01 10.59
CA ALA A 98 3.22 -20.20 9.75
C ALA A 98 4.18 -19.95 8.58
N GLU A 99 4.06 -18.81 7.89
CA GLU A 99 4.96 -18.38 6.81
C GLU A 99 6.41 -18.29 7.31
N ALA A 100 6.67 -17.64 8.44
CA ALA A 100 8.02 -17.53 9.02
C ALA A 100 8.63 -18.91 9.35
N ILE A 101 7.82 -19.87 9.79
CA ILE A 101 8.28 -21.25 10.03
C ILE A 101 8.60 -21.97 8.72
N GLU A 102 7.78 -21.78 7.69
CA GLU A 102 7.99 -22.36 6.37
C GLU A 102 9.26 -21.82 5.69
N GLU A 103 9.46 -20.50 5.73
CA GLU A 103 10.69 -19.86 5.25
C GLU A 103 11.93 -20.43 5.96
N GLY A 104 11.89 -20.51 7.29
CA GLY A 104 12.99 -21.08 8.07
C GLY A 104 13.24 -22.58 7.84
N ARG A 105 12.27 -23.33 7.31
CA ARG A 105 12.48 -24.73 6.88
C ARG A 105 13.15 -24.82 5.52
N ASN A 106 12.85 -23.88 4.64
CA ASN A 106 13.32 -23.89 3.26
C ASN A 106 14.72 -23.28 3.11
N GLU A 107 15.11 -22.37 4.01
CA GLU A 107 16.42 -21.71 3.99
C GLU A 107 17.32 -22.21 5.13
N PRO A 108 18.45 -22.88 4.84
CA PRO A 108 19.35 -23.37 5.89
C PRO A 108 19.98 -22.19 6.65
N ASN A 109 19.67 -22.11 7.95
CA ASN A 109 20.18 -21.12 8.88
C ASN A 109 20.56 -21.81 10.20
N ASP A 110 21.84 -21.73 10.59
CA ASP A 110 22.38 -22.39 11.80
C ASP A 110 21.75 -21.86 13.10
N ASP A 111 21.22 -20.62 13.09
CA ASP A 111 20.62 -19.95 14.24
C ASP A 111 19.07 -20.06 14.27
N ILE A 112 18.47 -20.79 13.33
CA ILE A 112 17.00 -20.79 13.16
C ILE A 112 16.25 -21.34 14.38
N LEU A 113 16.86 -22.28 15.12
CA LEU A 113 16.27 -22.83 16.34
C LEU A 113 16.15 -21.77 17.43
N ASP A 114 17.22 -21.01 17.69
CA ASP A 114 17.22 -19.91 18.68
C ASP A 114 16.20 -18.82 18.30
N MET A 115 16.05 -18.56 16.99
CA MET A 115 15.04 -17.64 16.48
C MET A 115 13.62 -18.15 16.72
N PHE A 116 13.36 -19.46 16.52
CA PHE A 116 12.05 -20.06 16.81
C PHE A 116 11.75 -20.12 18.30
N GLU A 117 12.75 -20.36 19.15
CA GLU A 117 12.58 -20.26 20.62
C GLU A 117 12.19 -18.84 21.02
N THR A 118 12.87 -17.83 20.46
CA THR A 118 12.53 -16.42 20.67
C THR A 118 11.11 -16.09 20.19
N LEU A 119 10.72 -16.58 19.02
CA LEU A 119 9.37 -16.40 18.48
C LEU A 119 8.33 -17.02 19.41
N HIS A 120 8.55 -18.26 19.86
CA HIS A 120 7.68 -18.95 20.79
C HIS A 120 7.50 -18.18 22.10
N GLU A 121 8.58 -17.71 22.73
CA GLU A 121 8.49 -16.91 23.96
C GLU A 121 7.69 -15.61 23.79
N ARG A 122 7.82 -14.95 22.63
CA ARG A 122 7.06 -13.73 22.31
C ARG A 122 5.57 -14.04 22.14
N LEU A 123 5.24 -15.11 21.43
CA LEU A 123 3.86 -15.55 21.21
C LEU A 123 3.17 -15.96 22.51
N VAL A 124 3.85 -16.72 23.37
CA VAL A 124 3.32 -17.10 24.70
C VAL A 124 3.02 -15.86 25.54
N ARG A 125 3.94 -14.89 25.59
CA ARG A 125 3.73 -13.62 26.30
C ARG A 125 2.53 -12.85 25.76
N ALA A 126 2.40 -12.76 24.43
CA ALA A 126 1.26 -12.09 23.80
C ALA A 126 -0.06 -12.79 24.11
N ALA A 127 -0.11 -14.12 24.02
CA ALA A 127 -1.30 -14.91 24.33
C ALA A 127 -1.75 -14.74 25.79
N SER A 128 -0.80 -14.70 26.74
CA SER A 128 -1.12 -14.41 28.15
C SER A 128 -1.72 -13.01 28.33
N ALA A 129 -1.16 -11.99 27.68
CA ALA A 129 -1.69 -10.62 27.77
C ALA A 129 -3.13 -10.51 27.22
N VAL A 130 -3.44 -11.21 26.13
CA VAL A 130 -4.80 -11.29 25.59
C VAL A 130 -5.74 -11.98 26.57
N ALA A 131 -5.32 -13.12 27.15
CA ALA A 131 -6.13 -13.85 28.13
C ALA A 131 -6.44 -13.00 29.38
N ASP A 132 -5.46 -12.23 29.87
CA ASP A 132 -5.64 -11.32 31.00
C ASP A 132 -6.65 -10.21 30.68
N GLU A 133 -6.59 -9.62 29.49
CA GLU A 133 -7.52 -8.58 29.05
C GLU A 133 -8.96 -9.11 28.87
N ILE A 134 -9.10 -10.31 28.31
CA ILE A 134 -10.40 -11.01 28.23
C ILE A 134 -10.97 -11.20 29.64
N ALA A 135 -10.17 -11.79 30.54
CA ALA A 135 -10.58 -12.03 31.93
C ALA A 135 -10.96 -10.74 32.66
N ARG A 136 -10.29 -9.62 32.37
CA ARG A 136 -10.61 -8.30 32.93
C ARG A 136 -11.96 -7.77 32.45
N ARG A 137 -12.30 -7.94 31.17
CA ARG A 137 -13.56 -7.44 30.58
C ARG A 137 -14.77 -8.32 30.84
N THR A 138 -14.55 -9.59 31.18
CA THR A 138 -15.64 -10.55 31.50
C THR A 138 -16.05 -10.55 32.98
N ARG A 139 -15.32 -9.83 33.85
CA ARG A 139 -15.69 -9.60 35.26
C ARG A 139 -16.62 -8.40 35.42
#